data_AF-A0A3B9GQ46-F1
#
_entry.id   AF-A0A3B9GQ46-F1
#
_cell.length_a   1.000
_cell.length_b   1.000
_cell.length_c   1.000
_cell.angle_alpha   90.00
_cell.angle_beta   90.00
_cell.angle_gamma   90.00
#
_symmetry.space_group_name_H-M   'P 1'
#
loop_
_entity.id
_entity.type
_entity.pdbx_description
1 polymer ?
#
loop_
_entity_poly.entity_id
_entity_poly.type
_entity_poly.pdbx_seq_one_letter_code
_entity_poly.pdbx_strand_id
1 'polypeptide(L)' 'NVAEDHQTKNAMALADKDAAICIRDVEASMSLIPKAIAVVNDPERLVALSKNAAKLARPDAAKDIAEKVYELAEKYCAR' A
#
# COMPACT_ATOMS: atom_id res chain seq x y z
N ASN A 1 -16.73 -13.19 6.18
CA ASN A 1 -15.85 -12.24 6.92
C ASN A 1 -14.42 -12.76 6.88
N VAL A 2 -13.60 -12.25 5.97
CA VAL A 2 -12.18 -12.64 5.81
C VAL A 2 -11.35 -11.39 6.04
N ALA A 3 -11.19 -10.97 7.30
CA ALA A 3 -10.68 -9.63 7.60
C ALA A 3 -10.08 -9.44 9.01
N GLU A 4 -9.46 -10.45 9.61
CA GLU A 4 -8.88 -10.23 10.95
C GLU A 4 -7.45 -9.69 10.94
N ASP A 5 -6.69 -9.82 9.83
CA ASP A 5 -5.31 -9.29 9.76
C ASP A 5 -4.89 -8.77 8.36
N HIS A 6 -5.78 -8.82 7.37
CA HIS A 6 -5.45 -8.39 6.01
C HIS A 6 -5.22 -6.88 5.91
N GLN A 7 -5.99 -6.08 6.67
CA GLN A 7 -5.81 -4.62 6.69
C GLN A 7 -4.49 -4.23 7.34
N THR A 8 -4.14 -4.88 8.46
CA THR A 8 -2.83 -4.70 9.12
C THR A 8 -1.70 -5.06 8.17
N LYS A 9 -1.77 -6.21 7.49
CA LYS A 9 -0.76 -6.62 6.50
C LYS A 9 -0.61 -5.61 5.37
N ASN A 10 -1.72 -5.09 4.86
CA ASN A 10 -1.67 -4.06 3.82
C ASN A 10 -1.02 -2.77 4.33
N ALA A 11 -1.35 -2.32 5.54
CA ALA A 11 -0.74 -1.14 6.14
C ALA A 11 0.77 -1.33 6.40
N MET A 12 1.15 -2.48 6.96
CA MET A 12 2.54 -2.82 7.26
C MET A 12 3.39 -2.97 6.00
N ALA A 13 2.83 -3.46 4.88
CA ALA A 13 3.53 -3.55 3.60
C ALA A 13 4.08 -2.20 3.10
N LEU A 14 3.47 -1.08 3.52
CA LEU A 14 3.97 0.26 3.27
C LEU A 14 4.77 0.81 4.45
N ALA A 15 4.28 0.64 5.68
CA ALA A 15 4.90 1.22 6.87
C ALA A 15 6.29 0.64 7.16
N ASP A 16 6.49 -0.67 6.99
CA ASP A 16 7.78 -1.34 7.16
C ASP A 16 8.85 -0.88 6.16
N LYS A 17 8.42 -0.21 5.09
CA LYS A 17 9.29 0.31 4.03
C LYS A 17 9.41 1.84 4.08
N ASP A 18 9.01 2.46 5.18
CA ASP A 18 8.96 3.92 5.34
C ASP A 18 8.23 4.62 4.19
N ALA A 19 7.17 4.00 3.67
CA ALA A 19 6.32 4.56 2.61
C ALA A 19 4.98 5.10 3.15
N ALA A 20 4.62 4.75 4.38
CA ALA A 20 3.43 5.24 5.07
C ALA A 20 3.66 5.25 6.59
N ILE A 21 2.77 5.90 7.33
CA ILE A 21 2.74 5.87 8.79
C ILE A 21 1.48 5.11 9.20
N CYS A 22 1.65 3.99 9.90
CA CYS A 22 0.54 3.22 10.45
C CYS A 22 0.14 3.78 11.83
N ILE A 23 -1.15 4.02 12.03
CA ILE A 23 -1.74 4.40 13.33
C ILE A 23 -2.77 3.35 13.66
N ARG A 24 -2.65 2.73 14.85
CA ARG A 24 -3.61 1.72 15.29
C ARG A 24 -4.95 2.39 15.58
N ASP A 25 -6.05 1.70 15.28
CA ASP A 25 -7.40 2.25 15.47
C ASP A 25 -7.64 2.72 16.93
N VAL A 26 -7.16 1.92 17.89
CA VAL A 26 -7.22 2.24 19.33
C VAL A 26 -6.46 3.52 19.73
N GLU A 27 -5.53 4.00 18.88
CA GLU A 27 -4.75 5.23 19.10
C GLU A 27 -5.27 6.40 18.24
N ALA A 28 -6.16 6.15 17.28
CA ALA A 28 -6.53 7.10 16.25
C ALA A 28 -7.18 8.36 16.82
N SER A 29 -8.08 8.21 17.80
CA SER A 29 -8.78 9.32 18.46
C SER A 29 -7.84 10.35 19.08
N MET A 30 -6.68 9.90 19.57
CA MET A 30 -5.68 10.76 20.20
C MET A 30 -4.55 11.17 19.25
N SER A 31 -4.15 10.29 18.33
CA SER A 31 -2.88 10.42 17.62
C SER A 31 -3.03 10.77 16.14
N LEU A 32 -4.18 10.52 15.52
CA LEU A 32 -4.33 10.65 14.07
C LEU A 32 -4.11 12.09 13.60
N ILE A 33 -4.90 13.03 14.14
CA ILE A 33 -4.85 14.43 13.72
C ILE A 33 -3.50 15.09 14.07
N PRO A 34 -2.96 14.96 15.30
CA PRO A 34 -1.67 15.54 15.63
C PRO A 34 -0.53 15.01 14.77
N LYS A 35 -0.48 13.69 14.52
CA LYS A 35 0.56 13.09 13.67
C LYS A 35 0.43 13.53 12.21
N ALA A 36 -0.80 13.56 11.68
CA ALA A 36 -1.02 14.03 10.31
C ALA A 36 -0.53 15.47 10.12
N ILE A 37 -0.88 16.38 11.05
CA ILE A 37 -0.44 17.78 11.03
C ILE A 37 1.08 17.88 11.14
N ALA A 38 1.71 17.12 12.05
CA ALA A 38 3.16 17.13 12.18
C ALA A 38 3.87 16.68 10.89
N VAL A 39 3.36 15.63 10.25
CA VAL A 39 3.97 15.07 9.02
C VAL A 39 3.80 16.00 7.83
N VAL A 40 2.63 16.61 7.63
CA VAL A 40 2.45 17.53 6.49
C VAL A 40 3.30 18.80 6.62
N ASN A 41 3.73 19.14 7.84
CA ASN A 41 4.63 20.27 8.12
C ASN A 41 6.11 19.85 8.20
N ASP A 42 6.44 18.60 7.85
CA ASP A 42 7.82 18.09 7.78
C ASP A 42 8.16 17.72 6.32
N PRO A 43 8.74 18.67 5.56
CA PRO A 43 9.05 18.46 4.14
C PRO A 43 10.04 17.31 3.91
N GLU A 44 11.00 17.10 4.82
CA GLU A 44 11.98 16.03 4.70
C GLU A 44 11.30 14.66 4.84
N ARG A 45 10.41 14.53 5.84
CA ARG A 45 9.61 13.31 6.02
C ARG A 45 8.69 13.05 4.84
N LEU A 46 8.03 14.07 4.29
CA LEU A 46 7.18 13.93 3.10
C LEU A 46 7.97 13.45 1.88
N VAL A 47 9.16 14.02 1.64
CA VAL A 47 10.04 13.59 0.54
C VAL A 47 10.47 12.13 0.71
N ALA A 48 10.84 11.73 1.92
CA ALA A 48 11.20 10.35 2.21
C ALA A 48 10.03 9.37 1.97
N LEU A 49 8.85 9.68 2.52
CA LEU A 49 7.64 8.87 2.36
C LEU A 49 7.25 8.75 0.88
N SER A 50 7.22 9.87 0.14
CA SER A 50 6.87 9.88 -1.28
C SER A 50 7.84 9.06 -2.13
N LYS A 51 9.15 9.22 -1.90
CA LYS A 51 10.19 8.46 -2.62
C LYS A 51 10.06 6.96 -2.36
N ASN A 52 9.76 6.55 -1.14
CA ASN A 52 9.59 5.14 -0.82
C ASN A 52 8.28 4.57 -1.34
N ALA A 53 7.17 5.32 -1.27
CA ALA A 53 5.90 4.93 -1.87
C ALA A 53 6.03 4.71 -3.39
N ALA A 54 6.75 5.59 -4.09
CA ALA A 54 7.00 5.45 -5.53
C ALA A 54 7.75 4.16 -5.88
N LYS A 55 8.70 3.71 -5.04
CA LYS A 55 9.42 2.42 -5.25
C LYS A 55 8.51 1.20 -5.11
N LEU A 56 7.35 1.33 -4.45
CA LEU A 56 6.38 0.24 -4.28
C LEU A 56 5.34 0.20 -5.40
N ALA A 57 5.31 1.22 -6.26
CA ALA A 57 4.37 1.27 -7.36
C ALA A 57 4.59 0.11 -8.35
N ARG A 58 3.48 -0.46 -8.82
CA ARG A 58 3.45 -1.42 -9.92
C ARG A 58 2.63 -0.82 -11.07
N PRO A 59 3.21 0.06 -11.89
CA PRO A 59 2.48 0.80 -12.92
C PRO A 59 1.80 -0.13 -13.93
N ASP A 60 2.43 -1.27 -14.22
CA ASP A 60 1.93 -2.25 -15.19
C ASP A 60 1.04 -3.33 -14.57
N ALA A 61 0.67 -3.24 -13.28
CA ALA A 61 -0.06 -4.30 -12.59
C ALA A 61 -1.34 -4.75 -13.33
N ALA A 62 -2.11 -3.81 -13.88
CA ALA A 62 -3.31 -4.14 -14.65
C ALA A 62 -2.99 -4.91 -15.94
N LYS A 63 -1.92 -4.51 -16.64
CA LYS A 63 -1.43 -5.19 -17.84
C LYS A 63 -0.92 -6.59 -17.49
N ASP A 64 -0.08 -6.72 -16.47
CA ASP A 64 0.47 -8.00 -16.00
C ASP A 64 -0.66 -8.99 -15.66
N ILE A 65 -1.72 -8.51 -14.99
CA ILE A 65 -2.89 -9.33 -14.68
C ILE A 65 -3.64 -9.74 -15.95
N ALA A 66 -3.89 -8.80 -16.87
CA ALA A 66 -4.60 -9.09 -18.11
C ALA A 66 -3.84 -10.10 -18.98
N GLU A 67 -2.52 -9.94 -19.12
CA GLU A 67 -1.65 -10.90 -19.82
C GLU A 67 -1.72 -12.28 -19.16
N LYS A 68 -1.71 -12.34 -17.82
CA LYS A 68 -1.80 -13.62 -17.14
C LYS A 68 -3.15 -14.32 -17.32
N VAL A 69 -4.24 -13.56 -17.33
CA VAL A 69 -5.58 -14.08 -17.63
C VAL A 69 -5.66 -14.58 -19.07
N TYR A 70 -5.10 -13.84 -20.02
CA TYR A 70 -5.07 -14.21 -21.43
C TYR A 70 -4.26 -15.51 -21.66
N GLU A 71 -3.07 -15.63 -21.07
CA GLU A 71 -2.25 -16.84 -21.13
C GLU A 71 -3.00 -18.08 -20.61
N LEU A 72 -3.74 -17.93 -19.50
CA LEU A 72 -4.56 -19.01 -18.97
C LEU A 72 -5.71 -19.36 -19.93
N ALA A 73 -6.39 -18.38 -20.50
CA ALA A 73 -7.47 -18.60 -21.45
C ALA A 73 -6.99 -19.39 -22.68
N GLU A 74 -5.89 -18.98 -23.32
CA GLU A 74 -5.28 -19.70 -24.45
C GLU A 74 -4.92 -21.14 -24.08
N LYS A 75 -4.31 -21.33 -22.91
CA LYS A 75 -3.92 -22.67 -22.42
C LYS A 75 -5.10 -23.62 -22.22
N TYR A 76 -6.26 -23.11 -21.80
CA TYR A 76 -7.45 -23.92 -21.55
C TYR A 76 -8.42 -23.98 -22.74
N CYS A 77 -8.34 -23.06 -23.70
CA CYS A 77 -9.09 -23.10 -24.97
C CYS A 77 -8.40 -23.93 -26.06
N ALA A 78 -7.08 -24.09 -26.01
CA ALA A 78 -6.32 -24.97 -26.92
C ALA A 78 -6.35 -26.45 -26.51
N ARG A 79 -7.20 -26.83 -25.55
CA ARG A 79 -7.53 -28.20 -25.16
C ARG A 79 -8.90 -28.58 -25.70
#